data_AF-A0A2E0G665-F1
#
_entry.id   AF-A0A2E0G665-F1
#
_cell.length_a   1.000
_cell.length_b   1.000
_cell.length_c   1.000
_cell.angle_alpha   90.00
_cell.angle_beta   90.00
_cell.angle_gamma   90.00
#
_symmetry.space_group_name_H-M   'P 1'
#
loop_
_entity.id
_entity.type
_entity.pdbx_description
1 polymer ?
#
loop_
_entity_poly.entity_id
_entity_poly.type
_entity_poly.pdbx_seq_one_letter_code
_entity_poly.pdbx_strand_id
1 'polypeptide(L)'
;MLVTIVNLIIFFYTLSLFGCTPKTEIIDRYDNGRIKLTRDYKVIRNGSSSDSTTTKLIRYYRNGSKFYVQDIKEGQPNGKYYSWHKSGKKFANGNFNNGELSGKWTWYGNDGLIDSVRSFNQGILNGQYIDYFINGKPQLVIDFLDNKKHGKYKEFDIKGNKISSGEYRQDIPHGEWVWWKSKIKIRMLTYNNGLKDGPMQVYDNDGKVKIKGGYYQDNKEGRWKWYSEENGLDSLISYMENNYHGEYKIWNTNGNIAVDGNYNLGLKIGEWKWFNRNGKKDSIKVYSGGMLNGLSTIYFDGKQPYKLMNYINDMLHGEMKIFYNDGQMQSLITFQDGKRSGVFKNWDLNGVKEEEGYYLNDKLSGLITRWYSEEYISSITMFNDGKLQGIMRVYSPSGAIMKEGYYYAGSPVVLFEYYENGRFKNIRVYRGKEIIEEKVWTESGVNITDPTLGLRTKSNVHFNGNPKYECTFMNSTKHGIEWYWGEYFDLQSLNVYDQGIIMLSRTWTSIGEPNIDILYPGGKKELVIDPYSSAD
;
A
#
# COMPACT_ATOMS: atom_id res chain seq x y z
N MET A 1 -58.54 62.16 97.04
CA MET A 1 -59.98 61.81 96.98
C MET A 1 -60.52 62.40 95.68
N LEU A 2 -61.27 61.60 94.91
CA LEU A 2 -62.15 61.97 93.77
C LEU A 2 -61.56 62.40 92.40
N VAL A 3 -61.64 61.42 91.50
CA VAL A 3 -62.02 61.40 90.06
C VAL A 3 -62.38 62.74 89.38
N THR A 4 -61.82 62.97 88.18
CA THR A 4 -62.51 63.66 87.07
C THR A 4 -61.97 63.22 85.69
N ILE A 5 -62.90 62.72 84.86
CA ILE A 5 -63.06 62.92 83.40
C ILE A 5 -61.89 62.53 82.47
N VAL A 6 -62.10 61.43 81.73
CA VAL A 6 -61.31 61.06 80.54
C VAL A 6 -61.94 61.69 79.30
N ASN A 7 -61.23 62.61 78.65
CA ASN A 7 -61.46 63.04 77.27
C ASN A 7 -60.26 62.57 76.43
N LEU A 8 -60.52 61.65 75.49
CA LEU A 8 -59.50 61.05 74.63
C LEU A 8 -59.19 61.99 73.45
N ILE A 9 -58.00 62.59 73.49
CA ILE A 9 -57.45 63.46 72.44
C ILE A 9 -56.85 62.58 71.33
N ILE A 10 -57.36 62.73 70.10
CA ILE A 10 -56.78 62.14 68.88
C ILE A 10 -55.57 62.98 68.46
N PHE A 11 -54.37 62.43 68.66
CA PHE A 11 -53.11 63.02 68.17
C PHE A 11 -52.94 62.77 66.66
N PHE A 12 -52.99 63.84 65.87
CA PHE A 12 -52.50 63.84 64.49
C PHE A 12 -50.97 63.82 64.50
N TYR A 13 -50.37 62.65 64.29
CA TYR A 13 -48.95 62.52 63.98
C TYR A 13 -48.73 62.87 62.50
N THR A 14 -48.12 64.03 62.24
CA THR A 14 -47.58 64.39 60.93
C THR A 14 -46.25 63.69 60.72
N LEU A 15 -46.30 62.56 60.00
CA LEU A 15 -45.11 61.83 59.56
C LEU A 15 -44.40 62.64 58.46
N SER A 16 -43.39 63.43 58.84
CA SER A 16 -42.54 64.18 57.93
C SER A 16 -41.55 63.23 57.24
N LEU A 17 -41.99 62.62 56.13
CA LEU A 17 -41.11 61.91 55.21
C LEU A 17 -40.25 62.93 54.45
N PHE A 18 -39.05 63.23 54.97
CA PHE A 18 -37.96 63.78 54.16
C PHE A 18 -37.48 62.71 53.17
N GLY A 19 -38.30 62.45 52.14
CA GLY A 19 -37.88 61.69 50.98
C GLY A 19 -36.80 62.48 50.27
N CYS A 20 -35.54 62.09 50.46
CA CYS A 20 -34.39 62.57 49.70
C CYS A 20 -34.52 62.06 48.25
N THR A 21 -35.46 62.65 47.51
CA THR A 21 -35.63 62.41 46.08
C THR A 21 -34.52 63.19 45.36
N PRO A 22 -33.74 62.54 44.49
CA PRO A 22 -32.77 63.25 43.66
C PRO A 22 -33.49 64.33 42.86
N LYS A 23 -32.91 65.54 42.80
CA LYS A 23 -33.42 66.60 41.92
C LYS A 23 -32.90 66.34 40.51
N THR A 24 -33.76 66.51 39.51
CA THR A 24 -33.41 66.34 38.09
C THR A 24 -33.19 67.71 37.44
N GLU A 25 -32.08 67.85 36.71
CA GLU A 25 -31.72 69.04 35.94
C GLU A 25 -31.59 68.71 34.45
N ILE A 26 -32.08 69.60 33.58
CA ILE A 26 -31.94 69.48 32.13
C ILE A 26 -30.61 70.11 31.72
N ILE A 27 -29.70 69.28 31.20
CA ILE A 27 -28.37 69.72 30.75
C ILE A 27 -28.42 70.23 29.32
N ASP A 28 -29.19 69.55 28.46
CA ASP A 28 -29.18 69.81 27.02
C ASP A 28 -30.55 69.55 26.39
N ARG A 29 -30.87 70.29 25.32
CA ARG A 29 -32.07 70.16 24.49
C ARG A 29 -31.68 70.06 23.02
N TYR A 30 -32.48 69.34 22.25
CA TYR A 30 -32.43 69.39 20.80
C TYR A 30 -32.92 70.76 20.31
N ASP A 31 -32.54 71.12 19.08
CA ASP A 31 -33.02 72.29 18.33
C ASP A 31 -34.56 72.43 18.31
N ASN A 32 -35.29 71.31 18.32
CA ASN A 32 -36.73 71.25 18.38
C ASN A 32 -37.32 71.39 19.81
N GLY A 33 -36.52 71.80 20.78
CA GLY A 33 -36.91 72.03 22.18
C GLY A 33 -37.03 70.76 23.05
N ARG A 34 -36.97 69.56 22.46
CA ARG A 34 -37.08 68.30 23.21
C ARG A 34 -35.84 68.05 24.06
N ILE A 35 -36.04 67.42 25.22
CA ILE A 35 -34.95 67.09 26.15
C ILE A 35 -33.96 66.15 25.46
N LYS A 36 -32.67 66.44 25.56
CA LYS A 36 -31.58 65.62 25.02
C LYS A 36 -30.82 64.91 26.13
N LEU A 37 -30.57 65.60 27.24
CA LEU A 37 -29.79 65.09 28.37
C LEU A 37 -30.28 65.69 29.69
N THR A 38 -30.46 64.84 30.70
CA THR A 38 -30.71 65.28 32.09
C THR A 38 -29.74 64.60 33.04
N ARG A 39 -29.50 65.23 34.19
CA ARG A 39 -28.82 64.60 35.34
C ARG A 39 -29.71 64.58 36.56
N ASP A 40 -29.64 63.51 37.32
CA ASP A 40 -30.07 63.50 38.71
C ASP A 40 -28.85 63.81 39.58
N TYR A 41 -29.03 64.71 40.55
CA TYR A 41 -27.94 65.13 41.44
C TYR A 41 -28.37 65.16 42.90
N LYS A 42 -27.39 65.01 43.79
CA LYS A 42 -27.53 65.20 45.23
C LYS A 42 -26.76 66.45 45.63
N VAL A 43 -27.42 67.35 46.35
CA VAL A 43 -26.81 68.58 46.86
C VAL A 43 -25.98 68.27 48.09
N ILE A 44 -24.71 68.67 48.09
CA ILE A 44 -23.82 68.67 49.25
C ILE A 44 -23.77 70.13 49.75
N ARG A 45 -24.31 70.38 50.95
CA ARG A 45 -24.16 71.71 51.58
C ARG A 45 -22.84 71.76 52.32
N ASN A 46 -21.86 72.48 51.78
CA ASN A 46 -20.61 72.85 52.45
C ASN A 46 -20.49 74.38 52.44
N GLY A 47 -20.98 75.05 53.50
CA GLY A 47 -20.93 76.51 53.61
C GLY A 47 -21.84 77.26 52.62
N SER A 48 -21.54 78.55 52.38
CA SER A 48 -22.35 79.49 51.59
C SER A 48 -22.51 79.15 50.10
N SER A 49 -21.89 78.07 49.61
CA SER A 49 -22.03 77.53 48.26
C SER A 49 -22.60 76.10 48.29
N SER A 50 -23.70 75.85 47.59
CA SER A 50 -24.22 74.50 47.40
C SER A 50 -23.46 73.81 46.26
N ASP A 51 -22.67 72.79 46.58
CA ASP A 51 -22.09 71.91 45.57
C ASP A 51 -23.06 70.76 45.25
N SER A 52 -22.98 70.17 44.07
CA SER A 52 -23.86 69.08 43.66
C SER A 52 -23.11 67.96 42.97
N THR A 53 -23.36 66.73 43.40
CA THR A 53 -22.79 65.54 42.76
C THR A 53 -23.84 64.88 41.90
N THR A 54 -23.50 64.65 40.63
CA THR A 54 -24.34 63.89 39.70
C THR A 54 -24.37 62.42 40.13
N THR A 55 -25.56 61.86 40.34
CA THR A 55 -25.76 60.47 40.71
C THR A 55 -26.31 59.63 39.55
N LYS A 56 -27.01 60.25 38.59
CA LYS A 56 -27.44 59.60 37.35
C LYS A 56 -27.39 60.53 36.16
N LEU A 57 -27.15 59.97 34.98
CA LEU A 57 -27.24 60.65 33.70
C LEU A 57 -28.27 59.95 32.81
N ILE A 58 -29.20 60.72 32.22
CA ILE A 58 -30.27 60.19 31.37
C ILE A 58 -30.24 60.91 30.02
N ARG A 59 -29.98 60.15 28.96
CA ARG A 59 -29.98 60.69 27.58
C ARG A 59 -31.23 60.23 26.84
N TYR A 60 -31.73 61.08 25.97
CA TYR A 60 -32.95 60.84 25.19
C TYR A 60 -32.68 60.91 23.68
N TYR A 61 -33.39 60.10 22.92
CA TYR A 61 -33.48 60.25 21.47
C TYR A 61 -34.29 61.49 21.10
N ARG A 62 -34.14 61.97 19.86
CA ARG A 62 -34.91 63.11 19.32
C ARG A 62 -36.43 62.90 19.32
N ASN A 63 -36.88 61.64 19.32
CA ASN A 63 -38.30 61.29 19.44
C ASN A 63 -38.84 61.38 20.88
N GLY A 64 -37.99 61.65 21.88
CA GLY A 64 -38.35 61.75 23.30
C GLY A 64 -38.22 60.43 24.08
N SER A 65 -37.99 59.30 23.41
CA SER A 65 -37.72 58.02 24.08
C SER A 65 -36.34 58.02 24.74
N LYS A 66 -36.18 57.26 25.83
CA LYS A 66 -34.88 57.14 26.52
C LYS A 66 -33.87 56.47 25.59
N PHE A 67 -32.66 57.01 25.55
CA PHE A 67 -31.52 56.38 24.90
C PHE A 67 -30.70 55.57 25.91
N TYR A 68 -30.30 56.19 27.03
CA TYR A 68 -29.69 55.47 28.16
C TYR A 68 -29.94 56.14 29.52
N VAL A 69 -29.75 55.37 30.57
CA VAL A 69 -29.67 55.77 31.98
C VAL A 69 -28.38 55.16 32.55
N GLN A 70 -27.54 55.98 33.17
CA GLN A 70 -26.25 55.61 33.73
C GLN A 70 -26.14 56.12 35.17
N ASP A 71 -25.83 55.25 36.13
CA ASP A 71 -25.42 55.66 37.47
C ASP A 71 -24.00 56.27 37.44
N ILE A 72 -23.80 57.38 38.15
CA ILE A 72 -22.54 58.13 38.18
C ILE A 72 -22.03 58.19 39.63
N LYS A 73 -20.74 57.95 39.82
CA LYS A 73 -20.02 58.19 41.09
C LYS A 73 -18.73 58.93 40.77
N GLU A 74 -18.44 60.00 41.51
CA GLU A 74 -17.19 60.79 41.35
C GLU A 74 -16.95 61.26 39.89
N GLY A 75 -18.03 61.63 39.20
CA GLY A 75 -17.97 62.13 37.82
C GLY A 75 -17.79 61.05 36.74
N GLN A 76 -17.71 59.77 37.10
CA GLN A 76 -17.51 58.65 36.18
C GLN A 76 -18.69 57.66 36.19
N PRO A 77 -18.91 56.91 35.09
CA PRO A 77 -19.84 55.78 35.08
C PRO A 77 -19.51 54.76 36.18
N ASN A 78 -20.42 54.58 37.13
CA ASN A 78 -20.22 53.64 38.22
C ASN A 78 -21.56 53.22 38.82
N GLY A 79 -21.91 51.95 38.66
CA GLY A 79 -23.24 51.42 38.95
C GLY A 79 -24.00 51.02 37.70
N LYS A 80 -25.33 50.95 37.81
CA LYS A 80 -26.19 50.33 36.80
C LYS A 80 -26.24 51.16 35.53
N TYR A 81 -26.28 50.47 34.41
CA TYR A 81 -26.51 51.03 33.09
C TYR A 81 -27.69 50.35 32.40
N TYR A 82 -28.51 51.15 31.73
CA TYR A 82 -29.59 50.69 30.89
C TYR A 82 -29.62 51.54 29.62
N SER A 83 -29.84 50.91 28.48
CA SER A 83 -30.05 51.61 27.20
C SER A 83 -31.20 50.99 26.43
N TRP A 84 -31.74 51.75 25.49
CA TRP A 84 -32.90 51.37 24.69
C TRP A 84 -32.69 51.73 23.22
N HIS A 85 -33.35 50.98 22.35
CA HIS A 85 -33.53 51.29 20.94
C HIS A 85 -34.45 52.50 20.77
N LYS A 86 -34.45 53.13 19.57
CA LYS A 86 -35.39 54.21 19.23
C LYS A 86 -36.86 53.82 19.40
N SER A 87 -37.17 52.52 19.34
CA SER A 87 -38.50 51.94 19.55
C SER A 87 -38.94 51.89 21.02
N GLY A 88 -38.03 52.16 21.96
CA GLY A 88 -38.28 52.05 23.41
C GLY A 88 -38.03 50.64 23.99
N LYS A 89 -37.68 49.65 23.16
CA LYS A 89 -37.24 48.33 23.63
C LYS A 89 -35.82 48.41 24.19
N LYS A 90 -35.48 47.59 25.19
CA LYS A 90 -34.12 47.57 25.77
C LYS A 90 -33.09 47.24 24.68
N PHE A 91 -31.91 47.85 24.77
CA PHE A 91 -30.76 47.60 23.89
C PHE A 91 -29.61 46.94 24.67
N ALA A 92 -29.29 47.44 25.85
CA ALA A 92 -28.31 46.82 26.74
C ALA A 92 -28.58 47.13 28.21
N ASN A 93 -28.14 46.25 29.11
CA ASN A 93 -27.99 46.56 30.52
C ASN A 93 -26.77 45.87 31.13
N GLY A 94 -26.25 46.47 32.20
CA GLY A 94 -25.08 45.95 32.91
C GLY A 94 -24.67 46.89 34.03
N ASN A 95 -23.43 46.74 34.48
CA ASN A 95 -22.85 47.55 35.54
C ASN A 95 -21.50 48.12 35.07
N PHE A 96 -21.23 49.37 35.43
CA PHE A 96 -19.90 49.96 35.32
C PHE A 96 -19.22 49.96 36.68
N ASN A 97 -17.91 49.76 36.70
CA ASN A 97 -17.05 50.01 37.85
C ASN A 97 -15.92 50.95 37.41
N ASN A 98 -15.83 52.14 37.99
CA ASN A 98 -14.82 53.16 37.66
C ASN A 98 -14.67 53.43 36.14
N GLY A 99 -15.78 53.62 35.44
CA GLY A 99 -15.79 53.92 34.01
C GLY A 99 -15.72 52.70 33.09
N GLU A 100 -15.44 51.51 33.61
CA GLU A 100 -15.25 50.29 32.82
C GLU A 100 -16.41 49.29 32.99
N LEU A 101 -16.65 48.47 31.96
CA LEU A 101 -17.66 47.41 32.02
C LEU A 101 -17.29 46.39 33.12
N SER A 102 -18.24 46.05 33.98
CA SER A 102 -18.02 45.08 35.05
C SER A 102 -19.22 44.14 35.22
N GLY A 103 -18.92 42.88 35.51
CA GLY A 103 -19.90 41.83 35.72
C GLY A 103 -20.64 41.45 34.43
N LYS A 104 -21.85 40.94 34.60
CA LYS A 104 -22.69 40.44 33.51
C LYS A 104 -23.36 41.60 32.78
N TRP A 105 -23.12 41.68 31.48
CA TRP A 105 -23.79 42.56 30.54
C TRP A 105 -24.71 41.77 29.64
N THR A 106 -25.89 42.32 29.35
CA THR A 106 -26.90 41.72 28.48
C THR A 106 -27.26 42.69 27.38
N TRP A 107 -27.15 42.26 26.13
CA TRP A 107 -27.56 42.99 24.93
C TRP A 107 -28.84 42.40 24.36
N TYR A 108 -29.61 43.27 23.71
CA TYR A 108 -30.92 42.95 23.17
C TYR A 108 -31.02 43.42 21.72
N GLY A 109 -31.60 42.58 20.86
CA GLY A 109 -31.90 42.89 19.47
C GLY A 109 -32.97 43.99 19.32
N ASN A 110 -33.18 44.45 18.09
CA ASN A 110 -34.20 45.46 17.77
C ASN A 110 -35.64 45.00 18.09
N ASP A 111 -35.84 43.69 18.16
CA ASP A 111 -37.08 43.02 18.56
C ASP A 111 -37.29 42.99 20.09
N GLY A 112 -36.26 43.32 20.88
CA GLY A 112 -36.26 43.30 22.35
C GLY A 112 -35.91 41.94 22.95
N LEU A 113 -35.57 40.95 22.13
CA LEU A 113 -35.10 39.64 22.59
C LEU A 113 -33.62 39.72 22.96
N ILE A 114 -33.16 38.82 23.83
CA ILE A 114 -31.74 38.77 24.22
C ILE A 114 -30.93 38.35 22.99
N ASP A 115 -29.95 39.16 22.64
CA ASP A 115 -28.99 38.89 21.57
C ASP A 115 -27.77 38.15 22.15
N SER A 116 -27.16 38.75 23.18
CA SER A 116 -25.96 38.20 23.79
C SER A 116 -25.81 38.60 25.26
N VAL A 117 -25.07 37.77 26.00
CA VAL A 117 -24.70 37.97 27.40
C VAL A 117 -23.20 37.81 27.49
N ARG A 118 -22.51 38.76 28.11
CA ARG A 118 -21.05 38.71 28.24
C ARG A 118 -20.62 39.19 29.62
N SER A 119 -19.61 38.55 30.18
CA SER A 119 -19.04 38.94 31.46
C SER A 119 -17.76 39.75 31.27
N PHE A 120 -17.62 40.83 32.05
CA PHE A 120 -16.43 41.69 32.03
C PHE A 120 -15.83 41.82 33.42
N ASN A 121 -14.51 41.93 33.46
CA ASN A 121 -13.76 42.41 34.60
C ASN A 121 -12.87 43.57 34.12
N GLN A 122 -13.05 44.77 34.69
CA GLN A 122 -12.28 45.96 34.32
C GLN A 122 -12.27 46.22 32.80
N GLY A 123 -13.46 46.17 32.17
CA GLY A 123 -13.62 46.42 30.74
C GLY A 123 -13.16 45.28 29.82
N ILE A 124 -12.52 44.24 30.35
CA ILE A 124 -11.97 43.10 29.63
C ILE A 124 -12.95 41.92 29.71
N LEU A 125 -13.19 41.21 28.61
CA LEU A 125 -14.01 40.00 28.61
C LEU A 125 -13.38 38.94 29.52
N ASN A 126 -14.10 38.57 30.56
CA ASN A 126 -13.65 37.63 31.58
C ASN A 126 -14.89 36.92 32.17
N GLY A 127 -14.96 35.60 31.95
CA GLY A 127 -16.12 34.76 32.24
C GLY A 127 -16.91 34.37 30.99
N GLN A 128 -18.20 34.11 31.16
CA GLN A 128 -19.04 33.58 30.08
C GLN A 128 -19.41 34.62 29.03
N TYR A 129 -19.33 34.19 27.78
CA TYR A 129 -19.89 34.80 26.60
C TYR A 129 -20.96 33.86 26.04
N ILE A 130 -22.19 34.35 25.85
CA ILE A 130 -23.33 33.59 25.37
C ILE A 130 -24.03 34.37 24.27
N ASP A 131 -24.14 33.80 23.08
CA ASP A 131 -25.04 34.30 22.04
C ASP A 131 -26.33 33.48 22.04
N TYR A 132 -27.44 34.14 21.72
CA TYR A 132 -28.77 33.55 21.71
C TYR A 132 -29.38 33.57 20.31
N PHE A 133 -30.14 32.54 20.00
CA PHE A 133 -31.03 32.55 18.85
C PHE A 133 -32.26 33.42 19.09
N ILE A 134 -32.96 33.75 18.00
CA ILE A 134 -34.25 34.46 18.01
C ILE A 134 -35.33 33.79 18.88
N ASN A 135 -35.21 32.51 19.19
CA ASN A 135 -36.14 31.79 20.07
C ASN A 135 -35.72 31.77 21.54
N GLY A 136 -34.68 32.52 21.91
CA GLY A 136 -34.17 32.64 23.27
C GLY A 136 -33.32 31.46 23.75
N LYS A 137 -33.04 30.45 22.91
CA LYS A 137 -32.11 29.36 23.24
C LYS A 137 -30.66 29.79 22.97
N PRO A 138 -29.69 29.33 23.76
CA PRO A 138 -28.28 29.64 23.52
C PRO A 138 -27.83 29.02 22.19
N GLN A 139 -27.18 29.82 21.36
CA GLN A 139 -26.50 29.40 20.13
C GLN A 139 -25.06 29.00 20.42
N LEU A 140 -24.38 29.79 21.25
CA LEU A 140 -22.95 29.67 21.49
C LEU A 140 -22.67 30.00 22.97
N VAL A 141 -21.85 29.20 23.63
CA VAL A 141 -21.38 29.44 25.01
C VAL A 141 -19.87 29.25 25.02
N ILE A 142 -19.15 30.30 25.39
CA ILE A 142 -17.67 30.31 25.45
C ILE A 142 -17.23 30.95 26.76
N ASP A 143 -16.27 30.34 27.44
CA ASP A 143 -15.57 30.96 28.57
C ASP A 143 -14.39 31.80 28.06
N PHE A 144 -14.23 33.01 28.58
CA PHE A 144 -13.12 33.91 28.30
C PHE A 144 -12.29 34.18 29.55
N LEU A 145 -10.98 34.29 29.39
CA LEU A 145 -10.03 34.82 30.36
C LEU A 145 -9.19 35.88 29.66
N ASP A 146 -9.30 37.12 30.10
CA ASP A 146 -8.56 38.27 29.60
C ASP A 146 -8.64 38.44 28.08
N ASN A 147 -9.86 38.54 27.54
CA ASN A 147 -10.20 38.61 26.12
C ASN A 147 -9.83 37.37 25.27
N LYS A 148 -9.23 36.33 25.85
CA LYS A 148 -8.92 35.07 25.14
C LYS A 148 -9.90 33.98 25.52
N LYS A 149 -10.26 33.11 24.58
CA LYS A 149 -11.07 31.92 24.87
C LYS A 149 -10.29 31.02 25.83
N HIS A 150 -10.88 30.69 26.97
CA HIS A 150 -10.24 29.90 28.01
C HIS A 150 -11.29 29.18 28.84
N GLY A 151 -11.30 27.85 28.77
CA GLY A 151 -12.33 27.01 29.36
C GLY A 151 -13.34 26.50 28.33
N LYS A 152 -14.59 26.35 28.74
CA LYS A 152 -15.58 25.55 28.00
C LYS A 152 -16.05 26.26 26.74
N TYR A 153 -16.27 25.47 25.70
CA TYR A 153 -16.90 25.86 24.45
C TYR A 153 -18.06 24.92 24.14
N LYS A 154 -19.22 25.47 23.78
CA LYS A 154 -20.40 24.72 23.35
C LYS A 154 -21.17 25.50 22.28
N GLU A 155 -21.59 24.79 21.24
CA GLU A 155 -22.40 25.31 20.15
C GLU A 155 -23.66 24.46 19.99
N PHE A 156 -24.78 25.11 19.68
CA PHE A 156 -26.09 24.48 19.57
C PHE A 156 -26.81 24.89 18.29
N ASP A 157 -27.72 24.04 17.82
CA ASP A 157 -28.66 24.39 16.75
C ASP A 157 -29.86 25.19 17.30
N ILE A 158 -30.69 25.72 16.39
CA ILE A 158 -31.91 26.48 16.75
C ILE A 158 -32.88 25.68 17.64
N LYS A 159 -32.85 24.35 17.62
CA LYS A 159 -33.70 23.49 18.45
C LYS A 159 -33.09 23.27 19.85
N GLY A 160 -31.83 23.62 20.07
CA GLY A 160 -31.07 23.44 21.30
C GLY A 160 -30.26 22.15 21.34
N ASN A 161 -30.11 21.43 20.23
CA ASN A 161 -29.26 20.25 20.15
C ASN A 161 -27.80 20.68 20.01
N LYS A 162 -26.87 19.97 20.65
CA LYS A 162 -25.43 20.25 20.50
C LYS A 162 -25.00 20.06 19.04
N ILE A 163 -24.15 20.96 18.56
CA ILE A 163 -23.43 20.87 17.29
C ILE A 163 -21.98 20.50 17.58
N SER A 164 -21.36 21.18 18.55
CA SER A 164 -19.97 20.94 18.92
C SER A 164 -19.69 21.35 20.38
N SER A 165 -18.68 20.73 20.99
CA SER A 165 -18.20 21.11 22.32
C SER A 165 -16.74 20.74 22.51
N GLY A 166 -16.03 21.53 23.30
CA GLY A 166 -14.65 21.27 23.67
C GLY A 166 -14.15 22.30 24.67
N GLU A 167 -12.84 22.46 24.72
CA GLU A 167 -12.17 23.41 25.59
C GLU A 167 -11.13 24.22 24.80
N TYR A 168 -10.93 25.47 25.22
CA TYR A 168 -9.85 26.32 24.76
C TYR A 168 -8.90 26.65 25.92
N ARG A 169 -7.62 26.81 25.61
CA ARG A 169 -6.61 27.37 26.51
C ARG A 169 -5.93 28.53 25.80
N GLN A 170 -6.33 29.76 26.14
CA GLN A 170 -5.80 30.98 25.52
C GLN A 170 -5.95 30.98 23.98
N ASP A 171 -7.19 30.86 23.49
CA ASP A 171 -7.56 30.77 22.07
C ASP A 171 -7.12 29.50 21.33
N ILE A 172 -6.38 28.60 22.00
CA ILE A 172 -5.88 27.36 21.41
C ILE A 172 -6.78 26.18 21.81
N PRO A 173 -7.29 25.36 20.87
CA PRO A 173 -8.06 24.16 21.19
C PRO A 173 -7.29 23.21 22.13
N HIS A 174 -7.97 22.72 23.15
CA HIS A 174 -7.40 21.82 24.16
C HIS A 174 -8.45 20.77 24.59
N GLY A 175 -7.98 19.62 25.07
CA GLY A 175 -8.83 18.55 25.57
C GLY A 175 -9.65 17.85 24.49
N GLU A 176 -10.72 17.18 24.91
CA GLU A 176 -11.60 16.42 24.03
C GLU A 176 -12.63 17.33 23.34
N TRP A 177 -12.65 17.24 22.01
CA TRP A 177 -13.62 17.90 21.16
C TRP A 177 -14.59 16.87 20.59
N VAL A 178 -15.88 17.19 20.64
CA VAL A 178 -16.96 16.33 20.16
C VAL A 178 -17.87 17.11 19.24
N TRP A 179 -18.27 16.50 18.12
CA TRP A 179 -19.20 17.07 17.15
C TRP A 179 -20.40 16.15 16.97
N TRP A 180 -21.56 16.77 16.74
CA TRP A 180 -22.84 16.10 16.55
C TRP A 180 -23.51 16.60 15.28
N LYS A 181 -24.29 15.71 14.64
CA LYS A 181 -25.22 16.04 13.56
C LYS A 181 -26.52 15.32 13.83
N SER A 182 -27.65 16.03 13.79
CA SER A 182 -28.97 15.46 14.08
C SER A 182 -29.05 14.67 15.40
N LYS A 183 -28.39 15.17 16.47
CA LYS A 183 -28.24 14.56 17.81
C LYS A 183 -27.30 13.35 17.89
N ILE A 184 -26.73 12.90 16.79
CA ILE A 184 -25.82 11.76 16.73
C ILE A 184 -24.38 12.28 16.74
N LYS A 185 -23.52 11.69 17.60
CA LYS A 185 -22.08 12.01 17.59
C LYS A 185 -21.53 11.59 16.23
N ILE A 186 -20.81 12.47 15.55
CA ILE A 186 -20.17 12.16 14.25
C ILE A 186 -18.65 12.11 14.35
N ARG A 187 -18.07 12.79 15.36
CA ARG A 187 -16.63 12.88 15.53
C ARG A 187 -16.26 13.18 16.98
N MET A 188 -15.16 12.61 17.43
CA MET A 188 -14.48 12.93 18.69
C MET A 188 -12.98 13.00 18.42
N LEU A 189 -12.29 14.04 18.90
CA LEU A 189 -10.86 14.26 18.67
C LEU A 189 -10.25 14.97 19.88
N THR A 190 -9.07 14.55 20.31
CA THR A 190 -8.35 15.21 21.40
C THR A 190 -7.28 16.16 20.87
N TYR A 191 -7.20 17.34 21.47
CA TYR A 191 -6.14 18.32 21.21
C TYR A 191 -5.30 18.56 22.46
N ASN A 192 -3.99 18.69 22.27
CA ASN A 192 -3.05 19.15 23.26
C ASN A 192 -2.34 20.39 22.71
N ASN A 193 -2.72 21.56 23.23
CA ASN A 193 -2.20 22.87 22.80
C ASN A 193 -2.31 23.07 21.28
N GLY A 194 -3.47 22.75 20.70
CA GLY A 194 -3.79 22.99 19.30
C GLY A 194 -3.37 21.88 18.35
N LEU A 195 -2.47 20.99 18.77
CA LEU A 195 -2.07 19.81 18.02
C LEU A 195 -3.00 18.64 18.34
N LYS A 196 -3.32 17.79 17.36
CA LYS A 196 -4.04 16.54 17.62
C LYS A 196 -3.14 15.62 18.42
N ASP A 197 -3.61 15.22 19.59
CA ASP A 197 -2.83 14.43 20.54
C ASP A 197 -3.80 13.66 21.42
N GLY A 198 -3.75 12.34 21.33
CA GLY A 198 -4.67 11.41 21.97
C GLY A 198 -5.70 10.80 21.02
N PRO A 199 -6.79 10.23 21.57
CA PRO A 199 -7.73 9.40 20.82
C PRO A 199 -8.57 10.19 19.81
N MET A 200 -8.94 9.52 18.73
CA MET A 200 -9.85 10.00 17.70
C MET A 200 -10.88 8.92 17.37
N GLN A 201 -12.15 9.32 17.22
CA GLN A 201 -13.23 8.46 16.75
C GLN A 201 -14.10 9.18 15.72
N VAL A 202 -14.50 8.48 14.66
CA VAL A 202 -15.52 8.89 13.70
C VAL A 202 -16.67 7.90 13.79
N TYR A 203 -17.90 8.40 13.73
CA TYR A 203 -19.10 7.59 13.79
C TYR A 203 -19.91 7.73 12.50
N ASP A 204 -20.72 6.71 12.19
CA ASP A 204 -21.67 6.75 11.08
C ASP A 204 -22.97 7.50 11.45
N ASN A 205 -23.96 7.47 10.54
CA ASN A 205 -25.25 8.12 10.74
C ASN A 205 -26.13 7.45 11.80
N ASP A 206 -25.79 6.24 12.26
CA ASP A 206 -26.49 5.51 13.32
C ASP A 206 -25.77 5.63 14.67
N GLY A 207 -24.60 6.29 14.70
CA GLY A 207 -23.77 6.46 15.89
C GLY A 207 -22.84 5.28 16.19
N LYS A 208 -22.66 4.32 15.26
CA LYS A 208 -21.66 3.26 15.39
C LYS A 208 -20.29 3.79 14.97
N VAL A 209 -19.23 3.28 15.60
CA VAL A 209 -17.86 3.71 15.32
C VAL A 209 -17.44 3.21 13.94
N LYS A 210 -17.09 4.14 13.04
CA LYS A 210 -16.55 3.86 11.70
C LYS A 210 -15.03 3.86 11.67
N ILE A 211 -14.41 4.73 12.46
CA ILE A 211 -12.94 4.87 12.54
C ILE A 211 -12.55 5.10 13.99
N LYS A 212 -11.51 4.41 14.46
CA LYS A 212 -10.89 4.62 15.77
C LYS A 212 -9.38 4.60 15.65
N GLY A 213 -8.71 5.57 16.23
CA GLY A 213 -7.25 5.66 16.25
C GLY A 213 -6.76 6.69 17.26
N GLY A 214 -5.50 7.10 17.11
CA GLY A 214 -4.89 8.14 17.94
C GLY A 214 -3.89 8.96 17.15
N TYR A 215 -3.71 10.20 17.60
CA TYR A 215 -2.65 11.08 17.14
C TYR A 215 -1.63 11.30 18.25
N TYR A 216 -0.38 11.56 17.89
CA TYR A 216 0.63 12.14 18.74
C TYR A 216 1.26 13.30 17.97
N GLN A 217 1.11 14.52 18.47
CA GLN A 217 1.62 15.74 17.82
C GLN A 217 1.25 15.82 16.32
N ASP A 218 -0.04 15.73 16.00
CA ASP A 218 -0.61 15.70 14.64
C ASP A 218 -0.29 14.49 13.76
N ASN A 219 0.61 13.60 14.20
CA ASN A 219 0.94 12.38 13.49
C ASN A 219 0.06 11.22 13.94
N LYS A 220 -0.38 10.37 13.00
CA LYS A 220 -1.07 9.11 13.33
C LYS A 220 -0.12 8.22 14.11
N GLU A 221 -0.62 7.70 15.23
CA GLU A 221 0.15 6.88 16.15
C GLU A 221 -0.67 5.66 16.61
N GLY A 222 0.02 4.52 16.77
CA GLY A 222 -0.57 3.28 17.27
C GLY A 222 -1.57 2.63 16.31
N ARG A 223 -2.48 1.83 16.86
CA ARG A 223 -3.43 1.01 16.08
C ARG A 223 -4.65 1.81 15.65
N TRP A 224 -4.84 1.89 14.34
CA TRP A 224 -6.04 2.43 13.72
C TRP A 224 -6.95 1.30 13.24
N LYS A 225 -8.25 1.45 13.48
CA LYS A 225 -9.30 0.50 13.12
C LYS A 225 -10.36 1.19 12.28
N TRP A 226 -10.74 0.56 11.18
CA TRP A 226 -11.87 0.96 10.33
C TRP A 226 -12.92 -0.14 10.40
N TYR A 227 -14.17 0.27 10.45
CA TYR A 227 -15.30 -0.63 10.52
C TYR A 227 -16.18 -0.43 9.28
N SER A 228 -16.57 -1.55 8.66
CA SER A 228 -17.53 -1.60 7.56
C SER A 228 -18.95 -1.49 8.11
N GLU A 229 -19.88 -1.00 7.27
CA GLU A 229 -21.29 -0.83 7.61
C GLU A 229 -22.02 -2.17 7.77
N GLU A 230 -21.55 -3.22 7.07
CA GLU A 230 -22.20 -4.54 7.05
C GLU A 230 -21.52 -5.57 7.97
N ASN A 231 -20.17 -5.64 7.99
CA ASN A 231 -19.45 -6.84 8.44
C ASN A 231 -18.31 -6.60 9.46
N GLY A 232 -18.45 -5.61 10.33
CA GLY A 232 -17.54 -5.42 11.45
C GLY A 232 -16.22 -4.77 11.03
N LEU A 233 -15.06 -5.33 11.42
CA LEU A 233 -13.76 -4.72 11.18
C LEU A 233 -13.36 -4.85 9.70
N ASP A 234 -13.06 -3.74 9.05
CA ASP A 234 -12.63 -3.65 7.65
C ASP A 234 -11.09 -3.64 7.56
N SER A 235 -10.46 -2.79 8.38
CA SER A 235 -9.01 -2.61 8.35
C SER A 235 -8.46 -2.38 9.75
N LEU A 236 -7.27 -2.91 10.01
CA LEU A 236 -6.46 -2.64 11.20
C LEU A 236 -5.04 -2.33 10.74
N ILE A 237 -4.61 -1.09 10.95
CA ILE A 237 -3.32 -0.59 10.49
C ILE A 237 -2.63 0.11 11.65
N SER A 238 -1.40 -0.31 11.94
CA SER A 238 -0.56 0.32 12.96
C SER A 238 0.33 1.40 12.35
N TYR A 239 0.45 2.54 13.04
CA TYR A 239 1.25 3.69 12.62
C TYR A 239 2.28 4.09 13.66
N MET A 240 3.41 4.61 13.19
CA MET A 240 4.40 5.36 13.96
C MET A 240 4.82 6.56 13.12
N GLU A 241 4.65 7.77 13.64
CA GLU A 241 4.99 9.02 12.93
C GLU A 241 4.39 9.10 11.50
N ASN A 242 3.11 8.77 11.35
CA ASN A 242 2.39 8.64 10.06
C ASN A 242 2.85 7.50 9.12
N ASN A 243 3.93 6.79 9.40
CA ASN A 243 4.36 5.63 8.63
C ASN A 243 3.68 4.36 9.12
N TYR A 244 3.43 3.40 8.23
CA TYR A 244 2.97 2.08 8.66
C TYR A 244 4.06 1.40 9.51
N HIS A 245 3.71 0.97 10.72
CA HIS A 245 4.66 0.35 11.63
C HIS A 245 3.93 -0.63 12.55
N GLY A 246 4.28 -1.92 12.46
CA GLY A 246 3.61 -3.02 13.13
C GLY A 246 2.53 -3.68 12.26
N GLU A 247 1.45 -4.11 12.92
CA GLU A 247 0.40 -4.96 12.35
C GLU A 247 -0.38 -4.26 11.22
N TYR A 248 -0.57 -4.98 10.12
CA TYR A 248 -1.40 -4.61 8.98
C TYR A 248 -2.34 -5.75 8.61
N LYS A 249 -3.64 -5.53 8.79
CA LYS A 249 -4.68 -6.51 8.48
C LYS A 249 -5.85 -5.86 7.76
N ILE A 250 -6.34 -6.55 6.73
CA ILE A 250 -7.50 -6.15 5.95
C ILE A 250 -8.46 -7.34 5.91
N TRP A 251 -9.75 -7.07 6.07
CA TRP A 251 -10.82 -8.05 5.99
C TRP A 251 -11.64 -7.80 4.71
N ASN A 252 -12.11 -8.88 4.10
CA ASN A 252 -13.07 -8.83 3.00
C ASN A 252 -14.44 -8.38 3.49
N THR A 253 -15.31 -7.97 2.55
CA THR A 253 -16.67 -7.57 2.88
C THR A 253 -17.46 -8.67 3.58
N ASN A 254 -17.11 -9.94 3.50
CA ASN A 254 -17.77 -11.04 4.21
C ASN A 254 -17.16 -11.37 5.59
N GLY A 255 -16.23 -10.54 6.09
CA GLY A 255 -15.61 -10.70 7.41
C GLY A 255 -14.43 -11.67 7.48
N ASN A 256 -14.06 -12.33 6.36
CA ASN A 256 -12.85 -13.15 6.32
C ASN A 256 -11.61 -12.25 6.13
N ILE A 257 -10.48 -12.57 6.77
CA ILE A 257 -9.21 -11.88 6.53
C ILE A 257 -8.86 -12.00 5.03
N ALA A 258 -8.46 -10.90 4.42
CA ALA A 258 -7.98 -10.82 3.05
C ALA A 258 -6.45 -10.70 3.00
N VAL A 259 -5.88 -9.94 3.95
CA VAL A 259 -4.45 -9.66 4.03
C VAL A 259 -4.01 -9.62 5.48
N ASP A 260 -2.87 -10.22 5.78
CA ASP A 260 -2.20 -10.18 7.08
C ASP A 260 -0.69 -10.04 6.89
N GLY A 261 -0.07 -9.06 7.56
CA GLY A 261 1.36 -8.79 7.46
C GLY A 261 1.83 -7.72 8.44
N ASN A 262 3.10 -7.38 8.36
CA ASN A 262 3.72 -6.37 9.21
C ASN A 262 4.56 -5.38 8.39
N TYR A 263 4.59 -4.13 8.86
CA TYR A 263 5.46 -3.08 8.37
C TYR A 263 6.50 -2.67 9.42
N ASN A 264 7.64 -2.21 8.96
CA ASN A 264 8.58 -1.43 9.75
C ASN A 264 8.83 -0.10 9.02
N LEU A 265 8.27 0.98 9.55
CA LEU A 265 8.41 2.35 8.99
C LEU A 265 8.15 2.43 7.48
N GLY A 266 7.01 1.89 7.05
CA GLY A 266 6.56 1.89 5.66
C GLY A 266 7.07 0.72 4.81
N LEU A 267 8.06 -0.05 5.29
CA LEU A 267 8.61 -1.19 4.56
C LEU A 267 8.00 -2.52 5.03
N LYS A 268 7.54 -3.36 4.11
CA LYS A 268 7.04 -4.71 4.43
C LYS A 268 8.15 -5.55 5.05
N ILE A 269 7.81 -6.26 6.13
CA ILE A 269 8.72 -7.18 6.81
C ILE A 269 8.03 -8.50 7.18
N GLY A 270 8.81 -9.57 7.25
CA GLY A 270 8.37 -10.90 7.65
C GLY A 270 7.39 -11.52 6.66
N GLU A 271 6.59 -12.47 7.16
CA GLU A 271 5.56 -13.13 6.36
C GLU A 271 4.37 -12.22 6.09
N TRP A 272 3.97 -12.17 4.82
CA TRP A 272 2.72 -11.59 4.34
C TRP A 272 1.84 -12.69 3.78
N LYS A 273 0.57 -12.68 4.17
CA LYS A 273 -0.41 -13.72 3.86
C LYS A 273 -1.59 -13.08 3.14
N TRP A 274 -1.97 -13.65 2.00
CA TRP A 274 -3.15 -13.27 1.25
C TRP A 274 -4.13 -14.42 1.26
N PHE A 275 -5.41 -14.07 1.31
CA PHE A 275 -6.51 -15.02 1.37
C PHE A 275 -7.57 -14.62 0.35
N ASN A 276 -8.21 -15.62 -0.26
CA ASN A 276 -9.35 -15.37 -1.12
C ASN A 276 -10.61 -15.03 -0.32
N ARG A 277 -11.71 -14.68 -1.00
CA ARG A 277 -12.98 -14.32 -0.32
C ARG A 277 -13.51 -15.46 0.56
N ASN A 278 -13.21 -16.71 0.26
CA ASN A 278 -13.64 -17.85 1.08
C ASN A 278 -12.74 -18.11 2.30
N GLY A 279 -11.76 -17.23 2.57
CA GLY A 279 -10.83 -17.34 3.69
C GLY A 279 -9.73 -18.39 3.49
N LYS A 280 -9.62 -18.99 2.30
CA LYS A 280 -8.54 -19.92 1.96
C LYS A 280 -7.30 -19.13 1.57
N LYS A 281 -6.13 -19.61 2.00
CA LYS A 281 -4.84 -18.99 1.62
C LYS A 281 -4.71 -18.97 0.11
N ASP A 282 -4.38 -17.81 -0.43
CA ASP A 282 -4.03 -17.62 -1.83
C ASP A 282 -2.50 -17.68 -1.98
N SER A 283 -1.81 -16.90 -1.16
CA SER A 283 -0.36 -16.83 -1.20
C SER A 283 0.28 -16.42 0.14
N ILE A 284 1.53 -16.82 0.33
CA ILE A 284 2.42 -16.35 1.39
C ILE A 284 3.69 -15.82 0.73
N LYS A 285 4.18 -14.66 1.17
CA LYS A 285 5.45 -14.10 0.68
C LYS A 285 6.23 -13.54 1.86
N VAL A 286 7.54 -13.73 1.86
CA VAL A 286 8.42 -13.21 2.92
C VAL A 286 9.14 -11.97 2.43
N TYR A 287 9.12 -10.90 3.23
CA TYR A 287 9.79 -9.64 2.94
C TYR A 287 10.86 -9.31 3.97
N SER A 288 11.92 -8.67 3.51
CA SER A 288 12.92 -8.00 4.33
C SER A 288 13.24 -6.65 3.72
N GLY A 289 13.13 -5.56 4.50
CA GLY A 289 13.38 -4.21 4.00
C GLY A 289 12.46 -3.77 2.84
N GLY A 290 11.24 -4.30 2.76
CA GLY A 290 10.30 -4.00 1.68
C GLY A 290 10.47 -4.83 0.41
N MET A 291 11.53 -5.63 0.31
CA MET A 291 11.84 -6.51 -0.82
C MET A 291 11.50 -7.97 -0.48
N LEU A 292 11.11 -8.78 -1.46
CA LEU A 292 10.95 -10.22 -1.31
C LEU A 292 12.30 -10.84 -0.94
N ASN A 293 12.32 -11.59 0.16
CA ASN A 293 13.52 -12.24 0.66
C ASN A 293 13.11 -13.48 1.47
N GLY A 294 13.39 -14.66 0.91
CA GLY A 294 12.96 -15.96 1.40
C GLY A 294 11.89 -16.63 0.54
N LEU A 295 11.26 -17.65 1.12
CA LEU A 295 10.31 -18.52 0.44
C LEU A 295 8.95 -17.82 0.25
N SER A 296 8.46 -17.81 -0.99
CA SER A 296 7.12 -17.42 -1.38
C SER A 296 6.34 -18.62 -1.91
N THR A 297 5.10 -18.76 -1.47
CA THR A 297 4.21 -19.88 -1.78
C THR A 297 2.90 -19.36 -2.39
N ILE A 298 2.45 -19.98 -3.48
CA ILE A 298 1.12 -19.80 -4.05
C ILE A 298 0.37 -21.12 -3.90
N TYR A 299 -0.91 -21.08 -3.54
CA TYR A 299 -1.74 -22.25 -3.28
C TYR A 299 -2.84 -22.45 -4.32
N PHE A 300 -3.25 -23.70 -4.55
CA PHE A 300 -4.44 -24.01 -5.37
C PHE A 300 -5.75 -23.73 -4.61
N ASP A 301 -5.85 -24.31 -3.41
CA ASP A 301 -7.09 -24.37 -2.62
C ASP A 301 -6.89 -23.89 -1.16
N GLY A 302 -5.71 -23.30 -0.90
CA GLY A 302 -5.26 -22.86 0.42
C GLY A 302 -4.59 -23.93 1.29
N LYS A 303 -4.47 -25.17 0.81
CA LYS A 303 -3.70 -26.23 1.48
C LYS A 303 -2.52 -26.67 0.63
N GLN A 304 -2.77 -27.08 -0.61
CA GLN A 304 -1.73 -27.61 -1.49
C GLN A 304 -0.99 -26.47 -2.21
N PRO A 305 0.35 -26.43 -2.15
CA PRO A 305 1.13 -25.44 -2.89
C PRO A 305 1.02 -25.73 -4.39
N TYR A 306 0.67 -24.72 -5.16
CA TYR A 306 0.82 -24.71 -6.62
C TYR A 306 2.27 -24.38 -7.00
N LYS A 307 2.87 -23.41 -6.30
CA LYS A 307 4.19 -22.87 -6.66
C LYS A 307 4.98 -22.43 -5.45
N LEU A 308 6.23 -22.84 -5.37
CA LEU A 308 7.23 -22.42 -4.39
C LEU A 308 8.34 -21.66 -5.11
N MET A 309 8.72 -20.50 -4.58
CA MET A 309 9.75 -19.62 -5.18
C MET A 309 10.60 -19.03 -4.06
N ASN A 310 11.92 -19.13 -4.17
CA ASN A 310 12.83 -18.47 -3.25
C ASN A 310 13.34 -17.16 -3.85
N TYR A 311 13.40 -16.12 -3.03
CA TYR A 311 13.87 -14.80 -3.42
C TYR A 311 15.02 -14.32 -2.54
N ILE A 312 15.94 -13.55 -3.13
CA ILE A 312 16.90 -12.70 -2.42
C ILE A 312 16.81 -11.31 -3.05
N ASN A 313 16.39 -10.31 -2.26
CA ASN A 313 16.25 -8.91 -2.69
C ASN A 313 15.46 -8.77 -4.01
N ASP A 314 14.21 -9.27 -4.04
CA ASP A 314 13.29 -9.28 -5.18
C ASP A 314 13.71 -10.14 -6.39
N MET A 315 14.90 -10.75 -6.38
CA MET A 315 15.36 -11.65 -7.44
C MET A 315 15.12 -13.11 -7.07
N LEU A 316 14.61 -13.91 -8.00
CA LEU A 316 14.54 -15.37 -7.82
C LEU A 316 15.95 -15.93 -7.61
N HIS A 317 16.11 -16.74 -6.56
CA HIS A 317 17.38 -17.35 -6.20
C HIS A 317 17.15 -18.71 -5.53
N GLY A 318 17.86 -19.74 -5.97
CA GLY A 318 17.64 -21.12 -5.55
C GLY A 318 16.54 -21.80 -6.35
N GLU A 319 15.89 -22.79 -5.76
CA GLU A 319 14.89 -23.62 -6.46
C GLU A 319 13.51 -22.95 -6.54
N MET A 320 12.92 -23.01 -7.73
CA MET A 320 11.49 -22.83 -7.97
C MET A 320 10.86 -24.19 -8.24
N LYS A 321 9.76 -24.50 -7.55
CA LYS A 321 9.00 -25.74 -7.71
C LYS A 321 7.56 -25.44 -8.10
N ILE A 322 7.04 -26.17 -9.08
CA ILE A 322 5.64 -26.11 -9.52
C ILE A 322 5.05 -27.51 -9.33
N PHE A 323 3.82 -27.58 -8.86
CA PHE A 323 3.12 -28.82 -8.55
C PHE A 323 1.82 -28.91 -9.32
N TYR A 324 1.41 -30.14 -9.62
CA TYR A 324 0.06 -30.47 -10.06
C TYR A 324 -0.92 -30.38 -8.89
N ASN A 325 -2.22 -30.38 -9.19
CA ASN A 325 -3.28 -30.22 -8.18
C ASN A 325 -3.37 -31.40 -7.19
N ASP A 326 -2.84 -32.56 -7.56
CA ASP A 326 -2.72 -33.74 -6.68
C ASP A 326 -1.49 -33.68 -5.76
N GLY A 327 -0.64 -32.65 -5.91
CA GLY A 327 0.58 -32.44 -5.13
C GLY A 327 1.84 -33.05 -5.74
N GLN A 328 1.75 -33.74 -6.87
CA GLN A 328 2.93 -34.25 -7.57
C GLN A 328 3.76 -33.11 -8.17
N MET A 329 5.08 -33.28 -8.24
CA MET A 329 5.98 -32.27 -8.83
C MET A 329 5.72 -32.19 -10.33
N GLN A 330 5.46 -30.99 -10.85
CA GLN A 330 5.35 -30.71 -12.28
C GLN A 330 6.69 -30.23 -12.84
N SER A 331 7.35 -29.31 -12.14
CA SER A 331 8.59 -28.69 -12.63
C SER A 331 9.47 -28.21 -11.49
N LEU A 332 10.78 -28.38 -11.65
CA LEU A 332 11.85 -27.84 -10.82
C LEU A 332 12.75 -27.01 -11.70
N ILE A 333 13.04 -25.77 -11.32
CA ILE A 333 13.97 -24.89 -12.04
C ILE A 333 14.84 -24.15 -11.01
N THR A 334 16.16 -24.19 -11.18
CA THR A 334 17.10 -23.43 -10.35
C THR A 334 17.36 -22.04 -10.93
N PHE A 335 17.38 -21.03 -10.06
CA PHE A 335 17.68 -19.64 -10.38
C PHE A 335 18.90 -19.15 -9.61
N GLN A 336 19.67 -18.26 -10.25
CA GLN A 336 20.71 -17.46 -9.63
C GLN A 336 20.53 -16.02 -10.12
N ASP A 337 20.37 -15.09 -9.18
CA ASP A 337 20.23 -13.65 -9.43
C ASP A 337 19.18 -13.32 -10.51
N GLY A 338 18.02 -13.97 -10.40
CA GLY A 338 16.87 -13.77 -11.29
C GLY A 338 16.94 -14.52 -12.62
N LYS A 339 18.05 -15.17 -12.95
CA LYS A 339 18.23 -15.95 -14.18
C LYS A 339 18.19 -17.44 -13.91
N ARG A 340 17.68 -18.23 -14.85
CA ARG A 340 17.76 -19.70 -14.76
C ARG A 340 19.22 -20.11 -14.83
N SER A 341 19.69 -20.80 -13.81
CA SER A 341 21.08 -21.23 -13.66
C SER A 341 21.13 -22.43 -12.74
N GLY A 342 21.59 -23.57 -13.26
CA GLY A 342 21.55 -24.87 -12.58
C GLY A 342 20.51 -25.81 -13.21
N VAL A 343 20.12 -26.82 -12.44
CA VAL A 343 19.29 -27.93 -12.92
C VAL A 343 17.86 -27.48 -13.21
N PHE A 344 17.25 -28.07 -14.23
CA PHE A 344 15.80 -28.09 -14.39
C PHE A 344 15.31 -29.52 -14.63
N LYS A 345 14.08 -29.79 -14.21
CA LYS A 345 13.40 -31.09 -14.37
C LYS A 345 11.91 -30.85 -14.59
N ASN A 346 11.31 -31.62 -15.49
CA ASN A 346 9.87 -31.63 -15.76
C ASN A 346 9.33 -33.05 -15.65
N TRP A 347 8.12 -33.18 -15.11
CA TRP A 347 7.42 -34.44 -14.96
C TRP A 347 5.99 -34.32 -15.50
N ASP A 348 5.48 -35.43 -16.03
CA ASP A 348 4.09 -35.55 -16.47
C ASP A 348 3.12 -35.71 -15.27
N LEU A 349 1.81 -35.80 -15.56
CA LEU A 349 0.75 -35.99 -14.55
C LEU A 349 0.85 -37.33 -13.78
N ASN A 350 1.58 -38.31 -14.31
CA ASN A 350 1.76 -39.62 -13.68
C ASN A 350 3.05 -39.67 -12.83
N GLY A 351 3.81 -38.57 -12.77
CA GLY A 351 5.08 -38.50 -12.05
C GLY A 351 6.27 -39.01 -12.86
N VAL A 352 6.09 -39.31 -14.14
CA VAL A 352 7.15 -39.77 -15.03
C VAL A 352 7.96 -38.57 -15.51
N LYS A 353 9.29 -38.64 -15.37
CA LYS A 353 10.18 -37.55 -15.78
C LYS A 353 10.17 -37.41 -17.31
N GLU A 354 9.82 -36.24 -17.83
CA GLU A 354 9.77 -35.97 -19.29
C GLU A 354 11.07 -35.37 -19.81
N GLU A 355 11.71 -34.52 -19.01
CA GLU A 355 12.90 -33.77 -19.41
C GLU A 355 13.74 -33.34 -18.20
N GLU A 356 15.07 -33.36 -18.35
CA GLU A 356 15.99 -32.74 -17.41
C GLU A 356 17.24 -32.21 -18.12
N GLY A 357 17.88 -31.25 -17.47
CA GLY A 357 19.16 -30.74 -17.90
C GLY A 357 19.54 -29.51 -17.12
N TYR A 358 20.33 -28.63 -17.74
CA TYR A 358 20.85 -27.44 -17.06
C TYR A 358 20.62 -26.16 -17.87
N TYR A 359 20.39 -25.08 -17.13
CA TYR A 359 20.50 -23.72 -17.64
C TYR A 359 21.79 -23.09 -17.11
N LEU A 360 22.37 -22.20 -17.91
CA LEU A 360 23.37 -21.24 -17.48
C LEU A 360 22.96 -19.88 -18.02
N ASN A 361 22.65 -18.93 -17.14
CA ASN A 361 22.21 -17.57 -17.50
C ASN A 361 21.07 -17.57 -18.55
N ASP A 362 19.98 -18.27 -18.26
CA ASP A 362 18.78 -18.42 -19.09
C ASP A 362 18.93 -19.20 -20.40
N LYS A 363 20.12 -19.77 -20.66
CA LYS A 363 20.39 -20.55 -21.86
C LYS A 363 20.63 -22.01 -21.51
N LEU A 364 20.15 -22.93 -22.33
CA LEU A 364 20.43 -24.37 -22.15
C LEU A 364 21.94 -24.61 -22.21
N SER A 365 22.44 -25.43 -21.30
CA SER A 365 23.85 -25.75 -21.18
C SER A 365 24.02 -27.19 -20.70
N GLY A 366 25.03 -27.89 -21.19
CA GLY A 366 25.25 -29.29 -20.86
C GLY A 366 24.27 -30.25 -21.53
N LEU A 367 24.19 -31.46 -21.01
CA LEU A 367 23.36 -32.54 -21.53
C LEU A 367 21.90 -32.33 -21.11
N ILE A 368 21.01 -32.33 -22.10
CA ILE A 368 19.56 -32.36 -21.91
C ILE A 368 19.07 -33.74 -22.28
N THR A 369 18.36 -34.40 -21.38
CA THR A 369 17.80 -35.72 -21.59
C THR A 369 16.28 -35.63 -21.57
N ARG A 370 15.64 -36.37 -22.46
CA ARG A 370 14.18 -36.51 -22.53
C ARG A 370 13.80 -37.98 -22.54
N TRP A 371 12.62 -38.28 -22.04
CA TRP A 371 12.10 -39.65 -21.94
C TRP A 371 10.74 -39.78 -22.64
N TYR A 372 10.43 -40.98 -23.10
CA TYR A 372 9.08 -41.42 -23.43
C TYR A 372 8.35 -41.92 -22.18
N SER A 373 9.07 -42.63 -21.32
CA SER A 373 8.60 -43.15 -20.03
C SER A 373 9.78 -43.45 -19.09
N GLU A 374 9.53 -43.90 -17.86
CA GLU A 374 10.56 -44.03 -16.79
C GLU A 374 11.85 -44.75 -17.22
N GLU A 375 11.75 -45.75 -18.09
CA GLU A 375 12.88 -46.56 -18.54
C GLU A 375 13.37 -46.24 -19.97
N TYR A 376 12.62 -45.43 -20.73
CA TYR A 376 12.85 -45.26 -22.17
C TYR A 376 13.20 -43.81 -22.51
N ILE A 377 14.48 -43.58 -22.80
CA ILE A 377 14.99 -42.28 -23.26
C ILE A 377 14.47 -42.00 -24.67
N SER A 378 13.97 -40.79 -24.92
CA SER A 378 13.54 -40.34 -26.24
C SER A 378 14.65 -39.59 -26.97
N SER A 379 15.40 -38.76 -26.25
CA SER A 379 16.55 -38.06 -26.82
C SER A 379 17.54 -37.62 -25.76
N ILE A 380 18.80 -37.51 -26.18
CA ILE A 380 19.83 -36.77 -25.46
C ILE A 380 20.39 -35.70 -26.38
N THR A 381 20.69 -34.53 -25.85
CA THR A 381 21.16 -33.41 -26.66
C THR A 381 22.06 -32.51 -25.84
N MET A 382 23.28 -32.29 -26.33
CA MET A 382 24.25 -31.43 -25.67
C MET A 382 24.12 -29.99 -26.19
N PHE A 383 24.08 -29.04 -25.25
CA PHE A 383 23.99 -27.61 -25.52
C PHE A 383 25.16 -26.85 -24.92
N ASN A 384 25.58 -25.79 -25.59
CA ASN A 384 26.46 -24.78 -25.05
C ASN A 384 25.92 -23.40 -25.44
N ASP A 385 25.73 -22.52 -24.45
CA ASP A 385 25.16 -21.18 -24.64
C ASP A 385 23.83 -21.18 -25.43
N GLY A 386 22.97 -22.18 -25.17
CA GLY A 386 21.66 -22.32 -25.82
C GLY A 386 21.71 -22.85 -27.26
N LYS A 387 22.89 -23.20 -27.78
CA LYS A 387 23.08 -23.77 -29.12
C LYS A 387 23.47 -25.24 -29.00
N LEU A 388 23.06 -26.05 -29.97
CA LEU A 388 23.52 -27.43 -30.09
C LEU A 388 25.05 -27.47 -30.20
N GLN A 389 25.70 -28.27 -29.36
CA GLN A 389 27.15 -28.42 -29.31
C GLN A 389 27.48 -29.87 -29.02
N GLY A 390 28.33 -30.52 -29.81
CA GLY A 390 28.61 -31.94 -29.64
C GLY A 390 27.46 -32.80 -30.15
N ILE A 391 26.91 -33.66 -29.29
CA ILE A 391 26.03 -34.76 -29.73
C ILE A 391 24.53 -34.48 -29.53
N MET A 392 23.74 -35.00 -30.46
CA MET A 392 22.30 -35.18 -30.34
C MET A 392 21.97 -36.62 -30.74
N ARG A 393 21.28 -37.39 -29.90
CA ARG A 393 20.72 -38.70 -30.26
C ARG A 393 19.22 -38.72 -30.02
N VAL A 394 18.49 -39.38 -30.93
CA VAL A 394 17.06 -39.64 -30.83
C VAL A 394 16.84 -41.14 -30.94
N TYR A 395 16.07 -41.67 -30.01
CA TYR A 395 15.78 -43.10 -29.90
C TYR A 395 14.34 -43.38 -30.30
N SER A 396 14.08 -44.58 -30.79
CA SER A 396 12.72 -45.11 -30.91
C SER A 396 12.20 -45.56 -29.53
N PRO A 397 10.89 -45.82 -29.38
CA PRO A 397 10.35 -46.42 -28.16
C PRO A 397 10.93 -47.80 -27.81
N SER A 398 11.55 -48.51 -28.77
CA SER A 398 12.23 -49.79 -28.50
C SER A 398 13.64 -49.62 -27.93
N GLY A 399 14.16 -48.38 -27.92
CA GLY A 399 15.54 -48.05 -27.54
C GLY A 399 16.53 -48.04 -28.71
N ALA A 400 16.11 -48.34 -29.94
CA ALA A 400 16.97 -48.24 -31.12
C ALA A 400 17.34 -46.77 -31.40
N ILE A 401 18.61 -46.50 -31.74
CA ILE A 401 19.02 -45.16 -32.20
C ILE A 401 18.42 -44.94 -33.58
N MET A 402 17.60 -43.90 -33.74
CA MET A 402 16.98 -43.54 -35.02
C MET A 402 17.72 -42.41 -35.71
N LYS A 403 18.34 -41.52 -34.92
CA LYS A 403 19.05 -40.36 -35.42
C LYS A 403 20.16 -39.97 -34.47
N GLU A 404 21.29 -39.61 -35.03
CA GLU A 404 22.44 -39.10 -34.30
C GLU A 404 23.06 -37.95 -35.09
N GLY A 405 23.34 -36.83 -34.42
CA GLY A 405 23.91 -35.66 -35.07
C GLY A 405 25.03 -35.05 -34.25
N TYR A 406 26.04 -34.57 -34.97
CA TYR A 406 27.16 -33.82 -34.43
C TYR A 406 27.00 -32.37 -34.80
N TYR A 407 27.05 -31.48 -33.82
CA TYR A 407 26.82 -30.06 -33.99
C TYR A 407 27.97 -29.25 -33.42
N TYR A 408 28.24 -28.11 -34.06
CA TYR A 408 29.16 -27.11 -33.53
C TYR A 408 28.51 -25.73 -33.62
N ALA A 409 28.43 -25.03 -32.48
CA ALA A 409 27.82 -23.70 -32.38
C ALA A 409 26.44 -23.61 -33.05
N GLY A 410 25.63 -24.67 -32.93
CA GLY A 410 24.28 -24.77 -33.49
C GLY A 410 24.20 -25.23 -34.95
N SER A 411 25.32 -25.40 -35.66
CA SER A 411 25.34 -25.87 -37.04
C SER A 411 25.61 -27.39 -37.09
N PRO A 412 24.88 -28.17 -37.90
CA PRO A 412 25.18 -29.58 -38.09
C PRO A 412 26.53 -29.75 -38.78
N VAL A 413 27.28 -30.76 -38.37
CA VAL A 413 28.56 -31.20 -38.96
C VAL A 413 28.31 -32.52 -39.69
N VAL A 414 27.74 -33.50 -38.99
CA VAL A 414 27.36 -34.80 -39.55
C VAL A 414 26.03 -35.23 -38.94
N LEU A 415 25.17 -35.83 -39.74
CA LEU A 415 23.92 -36.42 -39.29
C LEU A 415 23.82 -37.86 -39.80
N PHE A 416 23.69 -38.79 -38.87
CA PHE A 416 23.39 -40.20 -39.10
C PHE A 416 21.90 -40.44 -38.83
N GLU A 417 21.21 -41.10 -39.73
CA GLU A 417 19.87 -41.63 -39.55
C GLU A 417 19.93 -43.14 -39.75
N TYR A 418 19.14 -43.86 -38.96
CA TYR A 418 19.16 -45.32 -38.92
C TYR A 418 17.76 -45.88 -39.11
N TYR A 419 17.69 -47.12 -39.56
CA TYR A 419 16.51 -47.97 -39.43
C TYR A 419 16.44 -48.59 -38.03
N GLU A 420 15.28 -49.12 -37.65
CA GLU A 420 15.08 -49.78 -36.35
C GLU A 420 16.04 -50.96 -36.11
N ASN A 421 16.52 -51.59 -37.19
CA ASN A 421 17.50 -52.68 -37.15
C ASN A 421 18.96 -52.21 -36.95
N GLY A 422 19.19 -50.91 -36.73
CA GLY A 422 20.50 -50.31 -36.50
C GLY A 422 21.32 -50.04 -37.76
N ARG A 423 20.84 -50.39 -38.96
CA ARG A 423 21.54 -50.06 -40.21
C ARG A 423 21.39 -48.59 -40.55
N PHE A 424 22.43 -48.00 -41.14
CA PHE A 424 22.34 -46.66 -41.69
C PHE A 424 21.20 -46.58 -42.71
N LYS A 425 20.40 -45.54 -42.58
CA LYS A 425 19.38 -45.11 -43.54
C LYS A 425 19.92 -43.96 -44.38
N ASN A 426 20.54 -42.99 -43.73
CA ASN A 426 21.06 -41.79 -44.38
C ASN A 426 22.23 -41.21 -43.56
N ILE A 427 23.31 -40.79 -44.23
CA ILE A 427 24.37 -39.99 -43.62
C ILE A 427 24.52 -38.70 -44.43
N ARG A 428 24.39 -37.55 -43.77
CA ARG A 428 24.63 -36.23 -44.36
C ARG A 428 25.78 -35.53 -43.68
N VAL A 429 26.76 -35.11 -44.47
CA VAL A 429 27.90 -34.29 -44.05
C VAL A 429 27.64 -32.84 -44.46
N TYR A 430 27.86 -31.92 -43.54
CA TYR A 430 27.51 -30.51 -43.71
C TYR A 430 28.74 -29.61 -43.66
N ARG A 431 28.76 -28.61 -44.54
CA ARG A 431 29.56 -27.40 -44.43
C ARG A 431 28.63 -26.21 -44.18
N GLY A 432 28.48 -25.83 -42.92
CA GLY A 432 27.50 -24.81 -42.52
C GLY A 432 26.07 -25.30 -42.77
N LYS A 433 25.42 -24.80 -43.82
CA LYS A 433 24.07 -25.22 -44.22
C LYS A 433 24.04 -26.08 -45.49
N GLU A 434 25.18 -26.21 -46.17
CA GLU A 434 25.31 -26.99 -47.39
C GLU A 434 25.60 -28.46 -47.06
N ILE A 435 24.94 -29.38 -47.75
CA ILE A 435 25.28 -30.80 -47.69
C ILE A 435 26.41 -31.03 -48.70
N ILE A 436 27.57 -31.43 -48.20
CA ILE A 436 28.75 -31.66 -49.04
C ILE A 436 28.91 -33.13 -49.44
N GLU A 437 28.32 -34.04 -48.68
CA GLU A 437 28.10 -35.42 -49.08
C GLU A 437 26.83 -35.95 -48.42
N GLU A 438 26.07 -36.73 -49.17
CA GLU A 438 24.97 -37.54 -48.65
C GLU A 438 25.21 -38.99 -49.08
N LYS A 439 24.97 -39.95 -48.19
CA LYS A 439 24.87 -41.36 -48.53
C LYS A 439 23.55 -41.93 -48.03
N VAL A 440 22.87 -42.71 -48.86
CA VAL A 440 21.54 -43.26 -48.57
C VAL A 440 21.55 -44.77 -48.78
N TRP A 441 20.90 -45.50 -47.88
CA TRP A 441 20.78 -46.96 -47.94
C TRP A 441 19.33 -47.39 -47.79
N THR A 442 19.00 -48.53 -48.38
CA THR A 442 17.76 -49.27 -48.10
C THR A 442 17.85 -49.94 -46.73
N GLU A 443 16.72 -50.38 -46.18
CA GLU A 443 16.66 -51.14 -44.93
C GLU A 443 17.43 -52.48 -45.00
N SER A 444 17.57 -53.04 -46.21
CA SER A 444 18.40 -54.22 -46.48
C SER A 444 19.91 -53.92 -46.51
N GLY A 445 20.33 -52.65 -46.43
CA GLY A 445 21.73 -52.21 -46.43
C GLY A 445 22.30 -51.93 -47.82
N VAL A 446 21.47 -51.85 -48.87
CA VAL A 446 21.94 -51.54 -50.23
C VAL A 446 22.12 -50.03 -50.37
N ASN A 447 23.32 -49.59 -50.74
CA ASN A 447 23.60 -48.17 -51.01
C ASN A 447 22.89 -47.74 -52.31
N ILE A 448 22.06 -46.71 -52.22
CA ILE A 448 21.25 -46.14 -53.32
C ILE A 448 21.54 -44.65 -53.53
N THR A 449 22.74 -44.21 -53.16
CA THR A 449 23.18 -42.81 -53.24
C THR A 449 23.33 -42.36 -54.69
N ASP A 450 22.76 -41.20 -55.02
CA ASP A 450 22.97 -40.58 -56.34
C ASP A 450 24.42 -40.06 -56.48
N PRO A 451 25.11 -40.34 -57.60
CA PRO A 451 26.45 -39.83 -57.83
C PRO A 451 26.48 -38.30 -57.81
N THR A 452 27.33 -37.72 -56.97
CA THR A 452 27.53 -36.27 -56.91
C THR A 452 28.69 -35.85 -57.82
N LEU A 453 28.47 -34.83 -58.65
CA LEU A 453 29.48 -34.32 -59.56
C LEU A 453 30.72 -33.82 -58.78
N GLY A 454 31.91 -34.30 -59.18
CA GLY A 454 33.18 -33.89 -58.57
C GLY A 454 33.66 -34.76 -57.41
N LEU A 455 32.82 -35.69 -56.92
CA LEU A 455 33.21 -36.69 -55.93
C LEU A 455 33.69 -37.97 -56.61
N ARG A 456 34.77 -38.57 -56.09
CA ARG A 456 35.28 -39.88 -56.51
C ARG A 456 35.52 -40.76 -55.30
N THR A 457 35.05 -41.99 -55.34
CA THR A 457 35.30 -42.96 -54.27
C THR A 457 36.48 -43.84 -54.63
N LYS A 458 37.39 -44.04 -53.68
CA LYS A 458 38.45 -45.06 -53.74
C LYS A 458 38.18 -46.09 -52.68
N SER A 459 38.23 -47.37 -53.04
CA SER A 459 38.01 -48.47 -52.12
C SER A 459 39.02 -49.59 -52.35
N ASN A 460 39.29 -50.36 -51.29
CA ASN A 460 40.11 -51.56 -51.32
C ASN A 460 39.40 -52.67 -50.53
N VAL A 461 39.71 -53.91 -50.86
CA VAL A 461 39.18 -55.12 -50.21
C VAL A 461 40.28 -55.91 -49.52
N HIS A 462 39.90 -56.71 -48.53
CA HIS A 462 40.71 -57.76 -47.95
C HIS A 462 40.85 -58.94 -48.92
N PHE A 463 41.75 -59.88 -48.63
CA PHE A 463 41.96 -61.08 -49.48
C PHE A 463 40.70 -61.94 -49.62
N ASN A 464 39.80 -61.92 -48.63
CA ASN A 464 38.52 -62.62 -48.66
C ASN A 464 37.42 -61.88 -49.45
N GLY A 465 37.72 -60.72 -50.04
CA GLY A 465 36.77 -59.91 -50.81
C GLY A 465 35.93 -58.93 -49.99
N ASN A 466 35.99 -58.99 -48.66
CA ASN A 466 35.30 -58.02 -47.82
C ASN A 466 35.92 -56.62 -47.97
N PRO A 467 35.12 -55.54 -47.94
CA PRO A 467 35.64 -54.18 -47.89
C PRO A 467 36.66 -54.02 -46.75
N LYS A 468 37.76 -53.36 -47.05
CA LYS A 468 38.81 -52.99 -46.09
C LYS A 468 38.82 -51.50 -45.83
N TYR A 469 38.62 -50.73 -46.89
CA TYR A 469 38.73 -49.29 -46.91
C TYR A 469 37.83 -48.70 -47.98
N GLU A 470 37.20 -47.57 -47.68
CA GLU A 470 36.51 -46.74 -48.65
C GLU A 470 36.68 -45.27 -48.26
N CYS A 471 36.97 -44.38 -49.20
CA CYS A 471 36.98 -42.94 -48.95
C CYS A 471 36.55 -42.15 -50.17
N THR A 472 35.74 -41.11 -49.94
CA THR A 472 35.37 -40.12 -50.95
C THR A 472 36.45 -39.04 -51.07
N PHE A 473 36.70 -38.56 -52.29
CA PHE A 473 37.70 -37.55 -52.62
C PHE A 473 37.09 -36.46 -53.52
N MET A 474 37.50 -35.21 -53.28
CA MET A 474 37.26 -34.07 -54.14
C MET A 474 38.61 -33.49 -54.57
N ASN A 475 38.88 -33.38 -55.88
CA ASN A 475 40.17 -32.89 -56.41
C ASN A 475 41.41 -33.55 -55.78
N SER A 476 41.36 -34.88 -55.56
CA SER A 476 42.42 -35.68 -54.91
C SER A 476 42.64 -35.43 -53.42
N THR A 477 41.86 -34.56 -52.79
CA THR A 477 41.83 -34.38 -51.33
C THR A 477 40.71 -35.23 -50.72
N LYS A 478 40.94 -35.82 -49.53
CA LYS A 478 39.89 -36.55 -48.81
C LYS A 478 38.71 -35.62 -48.54
N HIS A 479 37.51 -36.06 -48.82
CA HIS A 479 36.31 -35.25 -48.67
C HIS A 479 35.11 -36.16 -48.43
N GLY A 480 34.25 -35.78 -47.50
CA GLY A 480 33.13 -36.63 -47.12
C GLY A 480 33.58 -37.77 -46.21
N ILE A 481 33.12 -39.00 -46.42
CA ILE A 481 33.25 -40.10 -45.48
C ILE A 481 34.41 -41.04 -45.88
N GLU A 482 35.19 -41.41 -44.89
CA GLU A 482 36.22 -42.44 -44.92
C GLU A 482 35.84 -43.57 -43.95
N TRP A 483 35.97 -44.80 -44.40
CA TRP A 483 35.57 -46.01 -43.72
C TRP A 483 36.74 -46.99 -43.66
N TYR A 484 36.87 -47.66 -42.52
CA TYR A 484 37.76 -48.82 -42.37
C TYR A 484 36.99 -49.99 -41.76
N TRP A 485 37.16 -51.16 -42.35
CA TRP A 485 36.54 -52.40 -41.88
C TRP A 485 37.59 -53.46 -41.57
N GLY A 486 37.33 -54.27 -40.55
CA GLY A 486 38.08 -55.47 -40.22
C GLY A 486 37.89 -56.57 -41.27
N GLU A 487 38.66 -57.65 -41.16
CA GLU A 487 38.60 -58.78 -42.10
C GLU A 487 37.21 -59.46 -42.10
N TYR A 488 36.45 -59.34 -41.01
CA TYR A 488 35.13 -59.93 -40.84
C TYR A 488 33.98 -58.95 -41.15
N PHE A 489 34.27 -57.87 -41.89
CA PHE A 489 33.31 -56.85 -42.30
C PHE A 489 32.69 -56.06 -41.13
N ASP A 490 33.37 -56.04 -40.00
CA ASP A 490 33.09 -55.21 -38.84
C ASP A 490 33.65 -53.79 -39.05
N LEU A 491 32.83 -52.76 -38.83
CA LEU A 491 33.25 -51.37 -38.99
C LEU A 491 34.18 -50.97 -37.84
N GLN A 492 35.40 -50.56 -38.17
CA GLN A 492 36.48 -50.24 -37.20
C GLN A 492 36.62 -48.74 -36.98
N SER A 493 36.52 -47.94 -38.03
CA SER A 493 36.49 -46.47 -37.91
C SER A 493 35.75 -45.80 -39.07
N LEU A 494 35.25 -44.60 -38.76
CA LEU A 494 34.53 -43.72 -39.67
C LEU A 494 35.05 -42.32 -39.41
N ASN A 495 35.68 -41.74 -40.41
CA ASN A 495 36.17 -40.38 -40.37
C ASN A 495 35.41 -39.55 -41.39
N VAL A 496 35.12 -38.30 -41.04
CA VAL A 496 34.50 -37.35 -41.96
C VAL A 496 35.47 -36.22 -42.21
N TYR A 497 35.62 -35.85 -43.48
CA TYR A 497 36.53 -34.81 -43.94
C TYR A 497 35.80 -33.75 -44.75
N ASP A 498 36.31 -32.52 -44.69
CA ASP A 498 35.99 -31.47 -45.63
C ASP A 498 37.28 -30.95 -46.29
N GLN A 499 37.51 -31.34 -47.54
CA GLN A 499 38.64 -30.89 -48.36
C GLN A 499 40.00 -31.10 -47.65
N GLY A 500 40.18 -32.27 -47.04
CA GLY A 500 41.37 -32.69 -46.31
C GLY A 500 41.34 -32.37 -44.81
N ILE A 501 40.42 -31.54 -44.33
CA ILE A 501 40.26 -31.22 -42.91
C ILE A 501 39.37 -32.27 -42.26
N ILE A 502 39.87 -33.02 -41.28
CA ILE A 502 39.03 -33.92 -40.50
C ILE A 502 38.00 -33.12 -39.69
N MET A 503 36.75 -33.57 -39.70
CA MET A 503 35.62 -32.95 -39.00
C MET A 503 35.08 -33.82 -37.88
N LEU A 504 35.08 -35.14 -38.08
CA LEU A 504 34.63 -36.14 -37.11
C LEU A 504 35.54 -37.37 -37.24
N SER A 505 35.92 -37.95 -36.11
CA SER A 505 36.55 -39.27 -36.04
C SER A 505 35.75 -40.13 -35.09
N ARG A 506 35.35 -41.31 -35.54
CA ARG A 506 34.67 -42.32 -34.74
C ARG A 506 35.40 -43.65 -34.86
N THR A 507 35.62 -44.29 -33.72
CA THR A 507 36.27 -45.62 -33.64
C THR A 507 35.40 -46.58 -32.85
N TRP A 508 35.35 -47.85 -33.25
CA TRP A 508 34.60 -48.91 -32.58
C TRP A 508 35.54 -49.89 -31.88
N THR A 509 35.21 -50.32 -30.65
CA THR A 509 35.95 -51.38 -29.92
C THR A 509 35.32 -52.76 -30.10
N SER A 510 34.02 -52.78 -30.39
CA SER A 510 33.16 -53.94 -30.61
C SER A 510 32.21 -53.59 -31.76
N ILE A 511 31.65 -54.60 -32.41
CA ILE A 511 30.75 -54.40 -33.56
C ILE A 511 29.57 -53.52 -33.14
N GLY A 512 29.46 -52.32 -33.73
CA GLY A 512 28.32 -51.43 -33.54
C GLY A 512 28.41 -50.46 -32.35
N GLU A 513 29.32 -50.65 -31.40
CA GLU A 513 29.50 -49.75 -30.24
C GLU A 513 30.70 -48.79 -30.43
N PRO A 514 30.46 -47.48 -30.63
CA PRO A 514 31.54 -46.51 -30.74
C PRO A 514 32.23 -46.35 -29.39
N ASN A 515 33.56 -46.39 -29.40
CA ASN A 515 34.42 -46.22 -28.23
C ASN A 515 34.72 -44.74 -27.95
N ILE A 516 35.03 -43.99 -29.01
CA ILE A 516 35.44 -42.59 -28.91
C ILE A 516 34.94 -41.85 -30.14
N ASP A 517 34.22 -40.76 -29.91
CA ASP A 517 33.84 -39.78 -30.92
C ASP A 517 34.60 -38.47 -30.67
N ILE A 518 35.28 -37.97 -31.71
CA ILE A 518 36.03 -36.72 -31.64
C ILE A 518 35.55 -35.80 -32.74
N LEU A 519 35.02 -34.64 -32.35
CA LEU A 519 34.66 -33.57 -33.25
C LEU A 519 35.86 -32.65 -33.46
N TYR A 520 36.04 -32.15 -34.68
CA TYR A 520 37.15 -31.28 -35.05
C TYR A 520 36.67 -29.92 -35.57
N PRO A 521 35.99 -29.10 -34.74
CA PRO A 521 35.50 -27.80 -35.20
C PRO A 521 36.65 -26.86 -35.60
N GLY A 522 36.68 -26.49 -36.89
CA GLY A 522 37.75 -25.67 -37.44
C GLY A 522 39.15 -26.26 -37.24
N GLY A 523 39.27 -27.59 -37.14
CA GLY A 523 40.53 -28.31 -36.93
C GLY A 523 41.00 -28.38 -35.46
N LYS A 524 40.27 -27.82 -34.49
CA LYS A 524 40.55 -28.00 -33.06
C LYS A 524 39.92 -29.28 -32.56
N LYS A 525 40.61 -30.05 -31.72
CA LYS A 525 40.12 -31.32 -31.16
C LYS A 525 39.13 -31.07 -30.01
N GLU A 526 37.89 -31.49 -30.16
CA GLU A 526 36.88 -31.56 -29.09
C GLU A 526 36.45 -33.02 -28.90
N LEU A 527 36.68 -33.57 -27.70
CA LEU A 527 36.18 -34.90 -27.35
C LEU A 527 34.67 -34.82 -27.19
N VAL A 528 33.93 -35.66 -27.92
CA VAL A 528 32.50 -35.83 -27.72
C VAL A 528 32.32 -36.92 -26.68
N ILE A 529 31.94 -36.50 -25.48
CA ILE A 529 31.71 -37.39 -24.32
C ILE A 529 30.44 -38.19 -24.59
N ASP A 530 30.57 -39.52 -24.64
CA ASP A 530 29.46 -40.47 -24.74
C ASP A 530 28.67 -40.44 -23.41
N PRO A 531 27.33 -40.60 -23.38
CA PRO A 531 26.55 -40.52 -22.14
C PRO A 531 26.91 -41.60 -21.10
N TYR A 532 27.71 -42.62 -21.47
CA TYR A 532 28.24 -43.64 -20.56
C TYR A 532 29.69 -43.41 -20.11
N SER A 533 30.42 -42.46 -20.71
CA SER A 533 31.64 -41.97 -20.08
C SER A 533 31.22 -40.99 -19.00
N SER A 534 31.22 -41.45 -17.75
CA SER A 534 31.06 -40.64 -16.57
C SER A 534 31.89 -39.36 -16.73
N ALA A 535 31.20 -38.21 -16.71
CA ALA A 535 31.83 -36.95 -16.39
C ALA A 535 32.17 -36.96 -14.89
N ASP A 536 33.20 -37.76 -14.55
CA ASP A 536 33.95 -37.69 -13.30
C ASP A 536 35.35 -37.15 -13.60
#